data_AF-A0A961YWC7-F1
#
_entry.id   AF-A0A961YWC7-F1
#
_cell.length_a   1.000
_cell.length_b   1.000
_cell.length_c   1.000
_cell.angle_alpha   90.00
_cell.angle_beta   90.00
_cell.angle_gamma   90.00
#
_symmetry.space_group_name_H-M   'P 1'
#
loop_
_entity.id
_entity.type
_entity.pdbx_description
1 polymer ?
#
loop_
_entity_poly.entity_id
_entity_poly.type
_entity_poly.pdbx_seq_one_letter_code
_entity_poly.pdbx_strand_id
1 'polypeptide(L)'
;MPREKSRSDRPFGLSDVIVIGAIVALAVRYLSPRPPAAAKPSPPVAGHEYPPAPFQEHVHRASEPGRGRGARYPWQIPLAGWKDILWRTYAQINEDRLLAVAAGVVFYGLLAIFPAITAFVSVYGLFTDSSTVAEHLYLISQVVPKEAFGPIEEQVQRVVAGSNSGLSIAFLVSLGLAIWSANAGMKAIIDALNVAYEETEKRGFIKLTLISLALTAGLIAAGLTAIGLIVVFPIVTSFLGVGSAAETLVSVLRWPLLFLALLLGLGILYRFGPSRATPRWQWVSVGGLLAAFLWLAGSAALSFYFSNFANYSATYGSLAAGIGLMTWLWLSASVILLGAELNSEIEHQTARDSTTGPERPLGARGAEMADTVGAAQG
;
A
#
# COMPACT_ATOMS: atom_id res chain seq x y z
N MET A 1 -38.60 -17.01 38.96
CA MET A 1 -38.63 -15.91 37.99
C MET A 1 -37.28 -15.82 37.30
N PRO A 2 -37.16 -16.16 36.01
CA PRO A 2 -35.90 -16.01 35.29
C PRO A 2 -35.75 -14.56 34.81
N ARG A 3 -34.60 -13.94 35.09
CA ARG A 3 -34.26 -12.59 34.63
C ARG A 3 -34.13 -12.57 33.11
N GLU A 4 -34.89 -11.69 32.49
CA GLU A 4 -34.84 -11.35 31.07
C GLU A 4 -33.46 -10.75 30.75
N LYS A 5 -32.67 -11.43 29.91
CA LYS A 5 -31.39 -10.91 29.41
C LYS A 5 -31.66 -9.70 28.51
N SER A 6 -31.17 -8.54 28.93
CA SER A 6 -31.17 -7.29 28.16
C SER A 6 -30.63 -7.53 26.75
N ARG A 7 -31.33 -6.96 25.76
CA ARG A 7 -31.05 -7.07 24.32
C ARG A 7 -29.78 -6.29 23.89
N SER A 8 -29.02 -5.71 24.83
CA SER A 8 -27.87 -4.83 24.59
C SER A 8 -26.50 -5.51 24.50
N ASP A 9 -26.39 -6.80 24.81
CA ASP A 9 -25.07 -7.50 24.93
C ASP A 9 -24.70 -8.32 23.68
N ARG A 10 -25.13 -7.91 22.48
CA ARG A 10 -24.68 -8.57 21.25
C ARG A 10 -23.48 -7.80 20.70
N PRO A 11 -22.28 -8.42 20.58
CA PRO A 11 -21.24 -7.86 19.73
C PRO A 11 -21.80 -7.80 18.29
N PHE A 12 -21.49 -6.71 17.59
CA PHE A 12 -22.00 -6.33 16.28
C PHE A 12 -22.25 -7.52 15.32
N GLY A 13 -23.38 -7.47 14.62
CA GLY A 13 -23.82 -8.51 13.70
C GLY A 13 -23.17 -8.37 12.33
N LEU A 14 -23.32 -9.41 11.50
CA LEU A 14 -22.86 -9.41 10.10
C LEU A 14 -23.32 -8.16 9.31
N SER A 15 -24.46 -7.57 9.70
CA SER A 15 -25.01 -6.32 9.16
C SER A 15 -24.07 -5.13 9.29
N ASP A 16 -23.29 -5.04 10.38
CA ASP A 16 -22.51 -3.85 10.70
C ASP A 16 -21.18 -3.83 9.94
N VAL A 17 -20.59 -5.02 9.72
CA VAL A 17 -19.45 -5.22 8.82
C VAL A 17 -19.83 -4.93 7.36
N ILE A 18 -21.05 -5.32 6.96
CA ILE A 18 -21.58 -5.02 5.62
C ILE A 18 -21.79 -3.51 5.45
N VAL A 19 -22.29 -2.81 6.47
CA VAL A 19 -22.48 -1.35 6.42
C VAL A 19 -21.15 -0.61 6.32
N ILE A 20 -20.14 -0.99 7.11
CA ILE A 20 -18.79 -0.40 7.01
C ILE A 20 -18.16 -0.69 5.65
N GLY A 21 -18.25 -1.93 5.16
CA GLY A 21 -17.78 -2.31 3.83
C GLY A 21 -18.50 -1.55 2.70
N ALA A 22 -19.80 -1.32 2.83
CA ALA A 22 -20.59 -0.55 1.87
C ALA A 22 -20.24 0.95 1.89
N ILE A 23 -19.97 1.53 3.06
CA ILE A 23 -19.52 2.92 3.19
C ILE A 23 -18.13 3.08 2.55
N VAL A 24 -17.22 2.13 2.78
CA VAL A 24 -15.89 2.13 2.15
C VAL A 24 -16.02 1.95 0.63
N ALA A 25 -16.87 1.03 0.15
CA ALA A 25 -17.10 0.82 -1.28
C ALA A 25 -17.74 2.04 -1.96
N LEU A 26 -18.68 2.72 -1.29
CA LEU A 26 -19.30 3.94 -1.78
C LEU A 26 -18.30 5.10 -1.80
N ALA A 27 -17.45 5.22 -0.77
CA ALA A 27 -16.36 6.18 -0.73
C ALA A 27 -15.36 5.91 -1.87
N VAL A 28 -14.97 4.66 -2.10
CA VAL A 28 -14.11 4.25 -3.23
C VAL A 28 -14.74 4.60 -4.57
N ARG A 29 -16.05 4.35 -4.75
CA ARG A 29 -16.78 4.68 -5.98
C ARG A 29 -16.89 6.19 -6.21
N TYR A 30 -17.06 6.96 -5.14
CA TYR A 30 -17.18 8.43 -5.22
C TYR A 30 -15.82 9.11 -5.41
N LEU A 31 -14.74 8.51 -4.88
CA LEU A 31 -13.36 9.00 -4.97
C LEU A 31 -12.63 8.50 -6.23
N SER A 32 -13.17 7.48 -6.91
CA SER A 32 -12.69 7.04 -8.23
C SER A 32 -12.70 8.21 -9.22
N PRO A 33 -11.60 8.49 -9.93
CA PRO A 33 -11.57 9.59 -10.89
C PRO A 33 -12.68 9.42 -11.93
N ARG A 34 -13.50 10.45 -12.12
CA ARG A 34 -14.22 10.57 -13.38
C ARG A 34 -13.15 10.69 -14.46
N PRO A 35 -13.26 9.96 -15.58
CA PRO A 35 -12.37 10.18 -16.71
C PRO A 35 -12.38 11.70 -17.00
N PRO A 36 -11.22 12.34 -17.20
CA PRO A 36 -11.22 13.75 -17.56
C PRO A 36 -12.14 13.87 -18.76
N ALA A 37 -13.02 14.89 -18.72
CA ALA A 37 -13.89 15.21 -19.85
C ALA A 37 -13.01 15.15 -21.09
N ALA A 38 -13.40 14.33 -22.08
CA ALA A 38 -12.63 14.16 -23.28
C ALA A 38 -12.24 15.57 -23.75
N ALA A 39 -10.94 15.89 -23.72
CA ALA A 39 -10.47 17.06 -24.41
C ALA A 39 -11.05 16.90 -25.81
N LYS A 40 -11.88 17.85 -26.25
CA LYS A 40 -12.39 17.82 -27.62
C LYS A 40 -11.15 17.59 -28.48
N PRO A 41 -11.13 16.58 -29.37
CA PRO A 41 -10.01 16.43 -30.26
C PRO A 41 -9.82 17.80 -30.90
N SER A 42 -8.64 18.39 -30.69
CA SER A 42 -8.29 19.61 -31.41
C SER A 42 -8.62 19.33 -32.87
N PRO A 43 -9.37 20.20 -33.55
CA PRO A 43 -9.65 19.98 -34.97
C PRO A 43 -8.31 19.70 -35.65
N PRO A 44 -8.24 18.73 -36.59
CA PRO A 44 -7.00 18.49 -37.31
C PRO A 44 -6.56 19.85 -37.84
N VAL A 45 -5.40 20.31 -37.38
CA VAL A 45 -4.80 21.54 -37.90
C VAL A 45 -4.69 21.30 -39.39
N ALA A 46 -5.47 22.05 -40.16
CA ALA A 46 -5.49 21.96 -41.61
C ALA A 46 -4.17 22.54 -42.10
N GLY A 47 -3.17 21.68 -42.18
CA GLY A 47 -1.78 22.04 -42.48
C GLY A 47 -0.88 21.00 -41.85
N HIS A 48 0.15 20.56 -42.57
CA HIS A 48 1.10 19.55 -42.13
C HIS A 48 1.93 19.97 -40.89
N GLU A 49 1.30 20.07 -39.72
CA GLU A 49 1.99 20.11 -38.44
C GLU A 49 2.04 18.69 -37.90
N TYR A 50 3.14 18.04 -38.24
CA TYR A 50 3.64 16.90 -37.52
C TYR A 50 3.50 17.12 -36.00
N PRO A 51 3.09 16.09 -35.21
CA PRO A 51 3.12 16.23 -33.77
C PRO A 51 4.53 16.60 -33.31
N PRO A 52 4.68 17.36 -32.20
CA PRO A 52 5.98 17.85 -31.76
C PRO A 52 6.99 16.69 -31.68
N ALA A 53 8.24 16.94 -32.10
CA ALA A 53 9.28 15.91 -32.29
C ALA A 53 9.39 14.85 -31.16
N PRO A 54 9.24 15.19 -29.87
CA PRO A 54 9.23 14.18 -28.79
C PRO A 54 8.10 13.14 -28.92
N PHE A 55 6.92 13.55 -29.38
CA PHE A 55 5.78 12.65 -29.55
C PHE A 55 5.95 11.68 -30.72
N GLN A 56 6.65 12.09 -31.79
CA GLN A 56 6.96 11.20 -32.91
C GLN A 56 7.83 10.02 -32.48
N GLU A 57 8.74 10.25 -31.55
CA GLU A 57 9.62 9.20 -31.04
C GLU A 57 8.82 8.11 -30.33
N HIS A 58 7.85 8.48 -29.50
CA HIS A 58 6.98 7.51 -28.83
C HIS A 58 6.09 6.74 -29.81
N VAL A 59 5.59 7.39 -30.87
CA VAL A 59 4.83 6.72 -31.94
C VAL A 59 5.71 5.74 -32.71
N HIS A 60 6.97 6.09 -33.00
CA HIS A 60 7.92 5.17 -33.61
C HIS A 60 8.20 3.98 -32.70
N ARG A 61 8.53 4.22 -31.42
CA ARG A 61 8.76 3.17 -30.42
C ARG A 61 7.56 2.25 -30.25
N ALA A 62 6.33 2.78 -30.34
CA ALA A 62 5.10 1.99 -30.28
C ALA A 62 4.98 0.94 -31.41
N SER A 63 5.68 1.15 -32.53
CA SER A 63 5.68 0.24 -33.68
C SER A 63 6.84 -0.77 -33.69
N GLU A 64 7.76 -0.69 -32.72
CA GLU A 64 8.93 -1.56 -32.67
C GLU A 64 8.55 -3.05 -32.53
N PRO A 65 8.98 -3.92 -33.45
CA PRO A 65 8.64 -5.33 -33.43
C PRO A 65 9.36 -6.06 -32.30
N GLY A 66 8.73 -7.11 -31.75
CA GLY A 66 9.38 -8.03 -30.81
C GLY A 66 9.64 -7.48 -29.40
N ARG A 67 9.20 -6.26 -29.07
CA ARG A 67 9.36 -5.65 -27.74
C ARG A 67 8.11 -5.74 -26.85
N GLY A 68 6.98 -6.23 -27.37
CA GLY A 68 5.73 -6.31 -26.60
C GLY A 68 4.89 -5.03 -26.60
N ARG A 69 5.12 -4.11 -27.55
CA ARG A 69 4.40 -2.83 -27.67
C ARG A 69 2.88 -2.97 -27.81
N GLY A 70 2.39 -4.12 -28.27
CA GLY A 70 0.96 -4.43 -28.39
C GLY A 70 0.34 -5.14 -27.18
N ALA A 71 1.09 -5.37 -26.09
CA ALA A 71 0.65 -6.18 -24.97
C ALA A 71 -0.54 -5.54 -24.23
N ARG A 72 -1.60 -6.33 -24.00
CA ARG A 72 -2.73 -5.97 -23.14
C ARG A 72 -2.52 -6.40 -21.70
N TYR A 73 -1.61 -7.35 -21.48
CA TYR A 73 -1.28 -7.89 -20.17
C TYR A 73 0.24 -8.08 -20.04
N PRO A 74 0.83 -7.95 -18.83
CA PRO A 74 2.27 -8.07 -18.65
C PRO A 74 2.87 -9.40 -19.12
N TRP A 75 2.15 -10.51 -19.00
CA TRP A 75 2.62 -11.84 -19.43
C TRP A 75 2.70 -12.00 -20.96
N GLN A 76 2.18 -11.05 -21.73
CA GLN A 76 2.32 -11.03 -23.19
C GLN A 76 3.62 -10.35 -23.65
N ILE A 77 4.35 -9.72 -22.75
CA ILE A 77 5.61 -9.04 -23.06
C ILE A 77 6.71 -10.11 -23.22
N PRO A 78 7.42 -10.13 -24.37
CA PRO A 78 8.50 -11.09 -24.61
C PRO A 78 9.73 -10.77 -23.75
N LEU A 79 10.67 -11.72 -23.67
CA LEU A 79 11.89 -11.57 -22.86
C LEU A 79 12.72 -10.32 -23.21
N ALA A 80 12.79 -9.95 -24.49
CA ALA A 80 13.46 -8.73 -24.91
C ALA A 80 12.80 -7.47 -24.33
N GLY A 81 11.47 -7.44 -24.24
CA GLY A 81 10.75 -6.35 -23.58
C GLY A 81 10.96 -6.34 -22.06
N TRP A 82 11.03 -7.51 -21.42
CA TRP A 82 11.37 -7.60 -20.00
C TRP A 82 12.80 -7.13 -19.69
N LYS A 83 13.76 -7.40 -20.58
CA LYS A 83 15.12 -6.85 -20.48
C LYS A 83 15.08 -5.33 -20.48
N ASP A 84 14.30 -4.73 -21.39
CA ASP A 84 14.13 -3.27 -21.45
C ASP A 84 13.52 -2.71 -20.17
N ILE A 85 12.43 -3.32 -19.69
CA ILE A 85 11.74 -2.95 -18.45
C ILE A 85 12.74 -2.96 -17.29
N LEU A 86 13.45 -4.07 -17.07
CA LEU A 86 14.37 -4.21 -15.94
C LEU A 86 15.53 -3.22 -16.00
N TRP A 87 16.06 -2.95 -17.21
CA TRP A 87 17.12 -1.97 -17.37
C TRP A 87 16.63 -0.55 -17.08
N ARG A 88 15.44 -0.18 -17.57
CA ARG A 88 14.85 1.13 -17.29
C ARG A 88 14.49 1.28 -15.82
N THR A 89 13.88 0.27 -15.19
CA THR A 89 13.66 0.27 -13.73
C THR A 89 14.97 0.48 -12.96
N TYR A 90 16.07 -0.16 -13.36
CA TYR A 90 17.38 0.07 -12.74
C TYR A 90 17.90 1.50 -12.95
N ALA A 91 17.73 2.06 -14.14
CA ALA A 91 18.12 3.45 -14.42
C ALA A 91 17.30 4.43 -13.57
N GLN A 92 15.97 4.26 -13.54
CA GLN A 92 15.05 5.13 -12.82
C GLN A 92 15.28 5.13 -11.31
N ILE A 93 15.62 3.99 -10.70
CA ILE A 93 16.03 3.95 -9.27
C ILE A 93 17.10 5.01 -8.96
N ASN A 94 18.03 5.25 -9.90
CA ASN A 94 19.09 6.23 -9.74
C ASN A 94 18.64 7.64 -10.14
N GLU A 95 17.95 7.79 -11.27
CA GLU A 95 17.47 9.08 -11.79
C GLU A 95 16.49 9.75 -10.83
N ASP A 96 15.52 9.00 -10.30
CA ASP A 96 14.57 9.46 -9.29
C ASP A 96 15.14 9.52 -7.88
N ARG A 97 16.39 9.06 -7.69
CA ARG A 97 17.06 8.96 -6.39
C ARG A 97 16.16 8.23 -5.39
N LEU A 98 15.61 7.09 -5.79
CA LEU A 98 14.54 6.36 -5.09
C LEU A 98 14.85 6.12 -3.61
N LEU A 99 16.10 5.79 -3.27
CA LEU A 99 16.52 5.59 -1.88
C LEU A 99 16.48 6.87 -1.02
N ALA A 100 16.74 8.03 -1.61
CA ALA A 100 16.64 9.33 -0.95
C ALA A 100 15.17 9.75 -0.79
N VAL A 101 14.34 9.49 -1.80
CA VAL A 101 12.88 9.69 -1.72
C VAL A 101 12.29 8.81 -0.61
N ALA A 102 12.69 7.54 -0.54
CA ALA A 102 12.32 6.62 0.54
C ALA A 102 12.73 7.15 1.91
N ALA A 103 13.91 7.76 2.05
CA ALA A 103 14.33 8.40 3.31
C ALA A 103 13.42 9.58 3.70
N GLY A 104 12.93 10.35 2.73
CA GLY A 104 11.90 11.37 2.95
C GLY A 104 10.60 10.78 3.48
N VAL A 105 10.16 9.64 2.91
CA VAL A 105 8.98 8.89 3.42
C VAL A 105 9.19 8.46 4.87
N VAL A 106 10.39 8.02 5.25
CA VAL A 106 10.70 7.62 6.63
C VAL A 106 10.58 8.79 7.60
N PHE A 107 11.02 9.99 7.24
CA PHE A 107 10.90 11.16 8.10
C PHE A 107 9.43 11.44 8.48
N TYR A 108 8.54 11.54 7.48
CA TYR A 108 7.11 11.73 7.73
C TYR A 108 6.46 10.49 8.36
N GLY A 109 6.95 9.29 8.02
CA GLY A 109 6.53 8.01 8.58
C GLY A 109 6.77 7.94 10.09
N LEU A 110 7.94 8.38 10.58
CA LEU A 110 8.25 8.45 12.00
C LEU A 110 7.32 9.40 12.77
N LEU A 111 6.94 10.53 12.17
CA LEU A 111 5.98 11.46 12.77
C LEU A 111 4.57 10.85 12.80
N ALA A 112 4.22 10.07 11.76
CA ALA A 112 2.91 9.46 11.58
C ALA A 112 2.72 8.15 12.36
N ILE A 113 3.80 7.43 12.72
CA ILE A 113 3.70 6.09 13.30
C ILE A 113 3.01 6.11 14.67
N PHE A 114 3.32 7.08 15.53
CA PHE A 114 2.71 7.15 16.86
C PHE A 114 1.20 7.45 16.78
N PRO A 115 0.73 8.46 16.01
CA PRO A 115 -0.69 8.62 15.75
C PRO A 115 -1.34 7.42 15.07
N ALA A 116 -0.66 6.75 14.13
CA ALA A 116 -1.20 5.58 13.44
C ALA A 116 -1.41 4.41 14.41
N ILE A 117 -0.44 4.14 15.30
CA ILE A 117 -0.56 3.17 16.38
C ILE A 117 -1.71 3.55 17.32
N THR A 118 -1.80 4.82 17.72
CA THR A 118 -2.91 5.31 18.55
C THR A 118 -4.26 5.06 17.90
N ALA A 119 -4.42 5.39 16.61
CA ALA A 119 -5.66 5.16 15.88
C ALA A 119 -5.97 3.66 15.77
N PHE A 120 -4.97 2.85 15.44
CA PHE A 120 -5.09 1.40 15.33
C PHE A 120 -5.56 0.76 16.64
N VAL A 121 -4.84 1.02 17.74
CA VAL A 121 -5.15 0.50 19.07
C VAL A 121 -6.49 1.01 19.57
N SER A 122 -6.82 2.28 19.34
CA SER A 122 -8.11 2.86 19.73
C SER A 122 -9.28 2.17 19.04
N VAL A 123 -9.17 1.91 17.72
CA VAL A 123 -10.21 1.16 16.99
C VAL A 123 -10.24 -0.29 17.46
N TYR A 124 -9.07 -0.89 17.69
CA TYR A 124 -8.99 -2.28 18.10
C TYR A 124 -9.61 -2.54 19.49
N GLY A 125 -9.35 -1.63 20.44
CA GLY A 125 -9.91 -1.66 21.80
C GLY A 125 -11.43 -1.47 21.88
N LEU A 126 -12.10 -1.08 20.78
CA LEU A 126 -13.57 -1.09 20.72
C LEU A 126 -14.16 -2.51 20.63
N PHE A 127 -13.35 -3.47 20.17
CA PHE A 127 -13.79 -4.84 19.92
C PHE A 127 -13.13 -5.86 20.85
N THR A 128 -12.17 -5.44 21.67
CA THR A 128 -11.25 -6.34 22.37
C THR A 128 -10.77 -5.70 23.67
N ASP A 129 -10.61 -6.53 24.71
CA ASP A 129 -10.10 -6.07 26.01
C ASP A 129 -8.59 -5.77 25.95
N SER A 130 -8.15 -4.83 26.78
CA SER A 130 -6.76 -4.35 26.86
C SER A 130 -5.70 -5.46 27.00
N SER A 131 -6.02 -6.56 27.70
CA SER A 131 -5.12 -7.71 27.86
C SER A 131 -4.88 -8.46 26.55
N THR A 132 -5.94 -8.64 25.75
CA THR A 132 -5.88 -9.32 24.46
C THR A 132 -5.17 -8.46 23.40
N VAL A 133 -5.28 -7.12 23.50
CA VAL A 133 -4.48 -6.22 22.67
C VAL A 133 -2.99 -6.45 22.87
N ALA A 134 -2.54 -6.55 24.12
CA ALA A 134 -1.13 -6.78 24.45
C ALA A 134 -0.64 -8.16 23.96
N GLU A 135 -1.45 -9.21 24.10
CA GLU A 135 -1.10 -10.56 23.61
C GLU A 135 -0.93 -10.58 22.08
N HIS A 136 -1.81 -9.91 21.35
CA HIS A 136 -1.75 -9.90 19.89
C HIS A 136 -0.63 -9.02 19.31
N LEU A 137 -0.07 -8.09 20.08
CA LEU A 137 1.13 -7.37 19.67
C LEU A 137 2.34 -8.29 19.49
N TYR A 138 2.42 -9.37 20.27
CA TYR A 138 3.50 -10.34 20.12
C TYR A 138 3.48 -11.00 18.74
N LEU A 139 2.32 -11.10 18.09
CA LEU A 139 2.21 -11.64 16.73
C LEU A 139 2.84 -10.71 15.69
N ILE A 140 2.83 -9.39 15.92
CA ILE A 140 3.47 -8.40 15.05
C ILE A 140 5.00 -8.51 15.15
N SER A 141 5.54 -8.90 16.31
CA SER A 141 6.99 -9.09 16.52
C SER A 141 7.61 -10.17 15.64
N GLN A 142 6.81 -11.04 15.02
CA GLN A 142 7.30 -12.06 14.09
C GLN A 142 7.66 -11.50 12.71
N VAL A 143 7.13 -10.33 12.36
CA VAL A 143 7.32 -9.70 11.05
C VAL A 143 8.20 -8.45 11.14
N VAL A 144 8.15 -7.77 12.29
CA VAL A 144 8.98 -6.59 12.58
C VAL A 144 10.29 -7.01 13.22
N PRO A 145 11.46 -6.52 12.77
CA PRO A 145 12.73 -6.76 13.45
C PRO A 145 12.68 -6.32 14.91
N LYS A 146 13.35 -7.07 15.79
CA LYS A 146 13.31 -6.87 17.25
C LYS A 146 13.66 -5.44 17.67
N GLU A 147 14.64 -4.84 17.01
CA GLU A 147 15.16 -3.50 17.28
C GLU A 147 14.14 -2.42 16.89
N ALA A 148 13.31 -2.67 15.89
CA ALA A 148 12.24 -1.77 15.47
C ALA A 148 10.97 -1.92 16.34
N PHE A 149 10.83 -3.03 17.08
CA PHE A 149 9.61 -3.35 17.82
C PHE A 149 9.43 -2.55 19.11
N GLY A 150 10.52 -2.26 19.84
CA GLY A 150 10.46 -1.60 21.15
C GLY A 150 9.67 -0.27 21.16
N PRO A 151 9.94 0.69 20.28
CA PRO A 151 9.18 1.95 20.22
C PRO A 151 7.69 1.76 19.88
N ILE A 152 7.36 0.72 19.10
CA ILE A 152 6.00 0.36 18.74
C ILE A 152 5.28 -0.20 19.97
N GLU A 153 5.91 -1.15 20.67
CA GLU A 153 5.40 -1.76 21.88
C GLU A 153 5.12 -0.72 22.97
N GLU A 154 6.07 0.18 23.23
CA GLU A 154 5.93 1.25 24.22
C GLU A 154 4.74 2.18 23.89
N GLN A 155 4.56 2.53 22.61
CA GLN A 155 3.43 3.35 22.21
C GLN A 155 2.10 2.62 22.42
N VAL A 156 2.02 1.32 22.08
CA VAL A 156 0.78 0.57 22.28
C VAL A 156 0.45 0.47 23.77
N GLN A 157 1.43 0.12 24.61
CA GLN A 157 1.24 0.03 26.06
C GLN A 157 0.73 1.35 26.65
N ARG A 158 1.28 2.49 26.20
CA ARG A 158 0.79 3.83 26.60
C ARG A 158 -0.67 4.06 26.22
N VAL A 159 -1.06 3.70 25.00
CA VAL A 159 -2.45 3.88 24.53
C VAL A 159 -3.41 2.96 25.29
N VAL A 160 -3.01 1.71 25.53
CA VAL A 160 -3.80 0.72 26.29
C VAL A 160 -3.96 1.13 27.75
N ALA A 161 -2.92 1.66 28.39
CA ALA A 161 -2.97 2.10 29.78
C ALA A 161 -3.82 3.37 29.99
N GLY A 162 -3.90 4.24 28.97
CA GLY A 162 -4.66 5.49 29.02
C GLY A 162 -6.11 5.41 28.52
N SER A 163 -6.56 4.26 28.02
CA SER A 163 -7.89 4.11 27.42
C SER A 163 -8.92 3.65 28.44
N ASN A 164 -9.90 4.51 28.73
CA ASN A 164 -11.18 4.09 29.30
C ASN A 164 -12.10 3.67 28.14
N SER A 165 -12.59 2.42 28.18
CA SER A 165 -13.20 1.65 27.07
C SER A 165 -14.61 2.08 26.63
N GLY A 166 -14.90 3.39 26.60
CA GLY A 166 -16.20 3.93 26.22
C GLY A 166 -16.20 4.67 24.88
N LEU A 167 -17.19 4.38 24.03
CA LEU A 167 -17.49 5.17 22.83
C LEU A 167 -18.00 6.56 23.24
N SER A 168 -17.09 7.50 23.44
CA SER A 168 -17.38 8.87 23.88
C SER A 168 -17.09 9.88 22.76
N ILE A 169 -17.66 11.09 22.87
CA ILE A 169 -17.33 12.19 21.95
C ILE A 169 -15.82 12.49 22.00
N ALA A 170 -15.22 12.45 23.19
CA ALA A 170 -13.79 12.64 23.38
C ALA A 170 -12.96 11.58 22.64
N PHE A 171 -13.40 10.31 22.68
CA PHE A 171 -12.79 9.21 21.92
C PHE A 171 -12.87 9.43 20.40
N LEU A 172 -14.04 9.82 19.88
CA LEU A 172 -14.20 10.05 18.44
C LEU A 172 -13.32 11.22 17.95
N VAL A 173 -13.20 12.28 18.76
CA VAL A 173 -12.33 13.41 18.46
C VAL A 173 -10.86 13.00 18.49
N SER A 174 -10.42 12.27 19.52
CA SER A 174 -9.01 11.82 19.62
C SER A 174 -8.64 10.85 18.49
N LEU A 175 -9.54 9.92 18.14
CA LEU A 175 -9.36 9.02 17.01
C LEU A 175 -9.28 9.79 15.70
N GLY A 176 -10.16 10.77 15.48
CA GLY A 176 -10.13 11.63 14.30
C GLY A 176 -8.81 12.40 14.18
N LEU A 177 -8.32 12.97 15.28
CA LEU A 177 -7.02 13.66 15.32
C LEU A 177 -5.85 12.70 15.06
N ALA A 178 -5.90 11.48 15.59
CA ALA A 178 -4.88 10.47 15.37
C ALA A 178 -4.81 10.05 13.89
N ILE A 179 -5.95 9.76 13.27
CA ILE A 179 -6.04 9.43 11.83
C ILE A 179 -5.60 10.62 10.98
N TRP A 180 -6.02 11.84 11.33
CA TRP A 180 -5.58 13.06 10.64
C TRP A 180 -4.07 13.26 10.71
N SER A 181 -3.46 12.97 11.84
CA SER A 181 -2.02 13.11 12.04
C SER A 181 -1.24 12.01 11.31
N ALA A 182 -1.73 10.76 11.35
CA ALA A 182 -1.17 9.64 10.60
C ALA A 182 -1.18 9.87 9.08
N ASN A 183 -2.17 10.63 8.59
CA ASN A 183 -2.34 10.99 7.19
C ASN A 183 -1.10 11.66 6.56
N ALA A 184 -0.27 12.35 7.35
CA ALA A 184 0.95 12.98 6.84
C ALA A 184 1.93 11.96 6.25
N GLY A 185 2.08 10.79 6.88
CA GLY A 185 2.91 9.70 6.37
C GLY A 185 2.36 9.13 5.06
N MET A 186 1.04 8.96 4.96
CA MET A 186 0.40 8.49 3.73
C MET A 186 0.57 9.50 2.58
N LYS A 187 0.50 10.81 2.85
CA LYS A 187 0.79 11.85 1.84
C LYS A 187 2.23 11.76 1.34
N ALA A 188 3.21 11.55 2.23
CA ALA A 188 4.59 11.36 1.82
C ALA A 188 4.77 10.12 0.93
N ILE A 189 4.06 9.02 1.23
CA ILE A 189 4.04 7.84 0.35
C ILE A 189 3.43 8.19 -1.01
N ILE A 190 2.30 8.90 -1.05
CA ILE A 190 1.66 9.33 -2.30
C ILE A 190 2.61 10.20 -3.14
N ASP A 191 3.30 11.15 -2.52
CA ASP A 191 4.26 12.01 -3.20
C ASP A 191 5.44 11.20 -3.76
N ALA A 192 5.95 10.23 -2.99
CA ALA A 192 6.99 9.33 -3.45
C ALA A 192 6.54 8.41 -4.59
N LEU A 193 5.28 7.96 -4.56
CA LEU A 193 4.70 7.20 -5.66
C LEU A 193 4.49 8.08 -6.90
N ASN A 194 4.14 9.35 -6.74
CA ASN A 194 4.07 10.27 -7.88
C ASN A 194 5.44 10.38 -8.58
N VAL A 195 6.54 10.44 -7.81
CA VAL A 195 7.89 10.42 -8.38
C VAL A 195 8.12 9.16 -9.22
N ALA A 196 7.90 7.96 -8.66
CA ALA A 196 8.13 6.68 -9.36
C ALA A 196 7.23 6.45 -10.60
N TYR A 197 6.19 7.25 -10.79
CA TYR A 197 5.33 7.21 -11.97
C TYR A 197 5.51 8.44 -12.88
N GLU A 198 6.53 9.27 -12.62
CA GLU A 198 6.78 10.57 -13.28
C GLU A 198 5.56 11.51 -13.29
N GLU A 199 4.74 11.43 -12.25
CA GLU A 199 3.52 12.22 -12.13
C GLU A 199 3.74 13.47 -11.27
N THR A 200 3.07 14.54 -11.66
CA THR A 200 2.90 15.73 -10.82
C THR A 200 1.55 15.67 -10.10
N GLU A 201 1.51 16.11 -8.84
CA GLU A 201 0.27 16.09 -8.07
C GLU A 201 -0.74 17.12 -8.61
N LYS A 202 -1.74 16.63 -9.36
CA LYS A 202 -2.78 17.44 -10.01
C LYS A 202 -4.03 17.64 -9.13
N ARG A 203 -4.16 16.89 -8.03
CA ARG A 203 -5.35 16.93 -7.16
C ARG A 203 -5.25 18.12 -6.21
N GLY A 204 -6.35 18.87 -6.08
CA GLY A 204 -6.45 19.93 -5.07
C GLY A 204 -6.38 19.39 -3.64
N PHE A 205 -6.05 20.27 -2.68
CA PHE A 205 -5.83 19.94 -1.28
C PHE A 205 -6.91 19.04 -0.65
N ILE A 206 -8.19 19.33 -0.91
CA ILE A 206 -9.32 18.57 -0.37
C ILE A 206 -9.31 17.14 -0.91
N LYS A 207 -9.19 16.97 -2.23
CA LYS A 207 -9.24 15.64 -2.87
C LYS A 207 -8.04 14.78 -2.45
N LEU A 208 -6.84 15.36 -2.46
CA LEU A 208 -5.64 14.67 -1.98
C LEU A 208 -5.81 14.22 -0.53
N THR A 209 -6.29 15.11 0.35
CA THR A 209 -6.50 14.81 1.76
C THR A 209 -7.54 13.72 1.99
N LEU A 210 -8.65 13.71 1.23
CA LEU A 210 -9.65 12.66 1.33
C LEU A 210 -9.13 11.30 0.87
N ILE A 211 -8.35 11.26 -0.23
CA ILE A 211 -7.73 10.02 -0.72
C ILE A 211 -6.71 9.51 0.29
N SER A 212 -5.84 10.38 0.78
CA SER A 212 -4.80 10.00 1.74
C SER A 212 -5.42 9.53 3.08
N LEU A 213 -6.51 10.17 3.55
CA LEU A 213 -7.26 9.70 4.72
C LEU A 213 -7.92 8.35 4.47
N ALA A 214 -8.53 8.14 3.29
CA ALA A 214 -9.15 6.87 2.94
C ALA A 214 -8.12 5.74 2.87
N LEU A 215 -6.93 5.99 2.31
CA LEU A 215 -5.83 5.02 2.29
C LEU A 215 -5.27 4.76 3.69
N THR A 216 -5.18 5.79 4.54
CA THR A 216 -4.75 5.65 5.94
C THR A 216 -5.74 4.79 6.74
N ALA A 217 -7.03 5.07 6.61
CA ALA A 217 -8.08 4.26 7.23
C ALA A 217 -8.12 2.83 6.66
N GLY A 218 -7.90 2.68 5.35
CA GLY A 218 -7.77 1.39 4.68
C GLY A 218 -6.60 0.57 5.22
N LEU A 219 -5.44 1.20 5.48
CA LEU A 219 -4.29 0.56 6.09
C LEU A 219 -4.59 0.07 7.52
N ILE A 220 -5.27 0.90 8.33
CA ILE A 220 -5.73 0.52 9.67
C ILE A 220 -6.69 -0.67 9.58
N ALA A 221 -7.69 -0.60 8.70
CA ALA A 221 -8.66 -1.68 8.49
C ALA A 221 -8.00 -2.98 8.00
N ALA A 222 -7.02 -2.89 7.11
CA ALA A 222 -6.24 -4.03 6.64
C ALA A 222 -5.44 -4.68 7.78
N GLY A 223 -4.81 -3.87 8.63
CA GLY A 223 -4.11 -4.37 9.82
C GLY A 223 -5.07 -5.05 10.81
N LEU A 224 -6.24 -4.47 11.06
CA LEU A 224 -7.27 -5.07 11.92
C LEU A 224 -7.80 -6.37 11.34
N THR A 225 -7.98 -6.42 10.01
CA THR A 225 -8.36 -7.64 9.30
C THR A 225 -7.27 -8.70 9.42
N ALA A 226 -5.99 -8.32 9.30
CA ALA A 226 -4.87 -9.22 9.49
C ALA A 226 -4.86 -9.82 10.91
N ILE A 227 -5.00 -9.00 11.96
CA ILE A 227 -5.13 -9.50 13.33
C ILE A 227 -6.37 -10.40 13.46
N GLY A 228 -7.52 -9.97 12.94
CA GLY A 228 -8.75 -10.76 12.93
C GLY A 228 -8.56 -12.13 12.28
N LEU A 229 -7.89 -12.21 11.14
CA LEU A 229 -7.54 -13.46 10.48
C LEU A 229 -6.63 -14.34 11.34
N ILE A 230 -5.77 -13.75 12.16
CA ILE A 230 -4.90 -14.50 13.08
C ILE A 230 -5.69 -15.06 14.27
N VAL A 231 -6.66 -14.30 14.78
CA VAL A 231 -7.41 -14.59 16.02
C VAL A 231 -8.63 -15.47 15.78
N VAL A 232 -9.39 -15.19 14.72
CA VAL A 232 -10.58 -15.98 14.33
C VAL A 232 -10.17 -17.40 13.96
N PHE A 233 -8.97 -17.54 13.42
CA PHE A 233 -8.40 -18.79 12.97
C PHE A 233 -8.43 -19.93 14.03
N PRO A 234 -7.77 -19.80 15.21
CA PRO A 234 -7.81 -20.84 16.25
C PRO A 234 -9.20 -21.04 16.86
N ILE A 235 -10.05 -20.01 16.84
CA ILE A 235 -11.42 -20.09 17.36
C ILE A 235 -12.25 -21.01 16.45
N VAL A 236 -12.22 -20.79 15.13
CA VAL A 236 -12.99 -21.60 14.19
C VAL A 236 -12.54 -23.06 14.20
N THR A 237 -11.24 -23.33 14.29
CA THR A 237 -10.74 -24.72 14.33
C THR A 237 -11.17 -25.45 15.60
N SER A 238 -11.12 -24.79 16.76
CA SER A 238 -11.56 -25.38 18.02
C SER A 238 -13.07 -25.64 18.06
N PHE A 239 -13.90 -24.74 17.51
CA PHE A 239 -15.35 -24.93 17.40
C PHE A 239 -15.75 -26.07 16.45
N LEU A 240 -15.04 -26.23 15.33
CA LEU A 240 -15.34 -27.25 14.34
C LEU A 240 -14.84 -28.65 14.74
N GLY A 241 -14.09 -28.77 15.84
CA GLY A 241 -13.54 -30.04 16.32
C GLY A 241 -12.67 -30.73 15.28
N VAL A 242 -11.96 -29.94 14.45
CA VAL A 242 -11.15 -30.46 13.36
C VAL A 242 -9.95 -31.21 13.93
N GLY A 243 -9.72 -32.45 13.49
CA GLY A 243 -8.56 -33.23 13.91
C GLY A 243 -7.23 -32.54 13.60
N SER A 244 -6.14 -33.00 14.22
CA SER A 244 -4.79 -32.38 14.16
C SER A 244 -4.28 -32.08 12.74
N ALA A 245 -4.63 -32.90 11.76
CA ALA A 245 -4.28 -32.68 10.35
C ALA A 245 -4.96 -31.43 9.76
N ALA A 246 -6.22 -31.16 10.14
CA ALA A 246 -6.94 -29.99 9.70
C ALA A 246 -6.51 -28.72 10.46
N GLU A 247 -6.16 -28.80 11.75
CA GLU A 247 -5.52 -27.68 12.46
C GLU A 247 -4.20 -27.27 11.80
N THR A 248 -3.39 -28.26 11.39
CA THR A 248 -2.14 -28.02 10.67
C THR A 248 -2.39 -27.37 9.32
N LEU A 249 -3.30 -27.92 8.50
CA LEU A 249 -3.63 -27.34 7.20
C LEU A 249 -4.10 -25.90 7.30
N VAL A 250 -5.00 -25.65 8.25
CA VAL A 250 -5.63 -24.35 8.44
C VAL A 250 -4.48 -23.39 8.88
N SER A 251 -3.57 -23.79 9.79
CA SER A 251 -2.51 -22.89 10.31
C SER A 251 -1.50 -22.50 9.23
N VAL A 252 -1.27 -23.39 8.26
CA VAL A 252 -0.50 -23.10 7.05
C VAL A 252 -1.24 -22.11 6.13
N LEU A 253 -2.55 -22.26 5.94
CA LEU A 253 -3.38 -21.39 5.09
C LEU A 253 -3.45 -19.92 5.57
N ARG A 254 -3.18 -19.67 6.85
CA ARG A 254 -3.09 -18.30 7.40
C ARG A 254 -2.05 -17.45 6.66
N TRP A 255 -0.89 -18.00 6.34
CA TRP A 255 0.21 -17.25 5.70
C TRP A 255 -0.14 -16.78 4.28
N PRO A 256 -0.67 -17.63 3.38
CA PRO A 256 -1.22 -17.20 2.09
C PRO A 256 -2.31 -16.12 2.20
N LEU A 257 -3.21 -16.20 3.19
CA LEU A 257 -4.25 -15.18 3.38
C LEU A 257 -3.67 -13.82 3.78
N LEU A 258 -2.69 -13.80 4.69
CA LEU A 258 -1.98 -12.57 5.06
C LEU A 258 -1.18 -12.01 3.89
N PHE A 259 -0.54 -12.88 3.11
CA PHE A 259 0.16 -12.47 1.89
C PHE A 259 -0.80 -11.88 0.86
N LEU A 260 -1.99 -12.47 0.67
CA LEU A 260 -3.02 -11.92 -0.20
C LEU A 260 -3.53 -10.57 0.30
N ALA A 261 -3.74 -10.41 1.60
CA ALA A 261 -4.12 -9.11 2.18
C ALA A 261 -3.04 -8.04 1.93
N LEU A 262 -1.75 -8.39 2.07
CA LEU A 262 -0.63 -7.51 1.73
C LEU A 262 -0.64 -7.14 0.24
N LEU A 263 -0.82 -8.11 -0.66
CA LEU A 263 -0.92 -7.87 -2.10
C LEU A 263 -2.08 -6.93 -2.46
N LEU A 264 -3.25 -7.14 -1.84
CA LEU A 264 -4.41 -6.27 -2.05
C LEU A 264 -4.14 -4.85 -1.53
N GLY A 265 -3.50 -4.71 -0.37
CA GLY A 265 -3.10 -3.42 0.19
C GLY A 265 -2.14 -2.65 -0.73
N LEU A 266 -1.08 -3.32 -1.21
CA LEU A 266 -0.14 -2.74 -2.17
C LEU A 266 -0.81 -2.40 -3.51
N GLY A 267 -1.68 -3.28 -4.02
CA GLY A 267 -2.43 -3.04 -5.24
C GLY A 267 -3.36 -1.82 -5.14
N ILE A 268 -4.06 -1.65 -4.01
CA ILE A 268 -4.87 -0.47 -3.71
C ILE A 268 -3.98 0.78 -3.67
N LEU A 269 -2.85 0.70 -2.96
CA LEU A 269 -1.90 1.80 -2.83
C LEU A 269 -1.38 2.26 -4.20
N TYR A 270 -0.91 1.34 -5.04
CA TYR A 270 -0.40 1.67 -6.39
C TYR A 270 -1.48 2.14 -7.35
N ARG A 271 -2.73 1.68 -7.18
CA ARG A 271 -3.85 2.06 -8.05
C ARG A 271 -4.41 3.45 -7.74
N PHE A 272 -4.45 3.83 -6.47
CA PHE A 272 -5.15 5.05 -6.02
C PHE A 272 -4.21 6.11 -5.41
N GLY A 273 -3.00 5.73 -5.03
CA GLY A 273 -1.98 6.64 -4.52
C GLY A 273 -1.58 7.69 -5.56
N PRO A 274 -0.97 7.30 -6.70
CA PRO A 274 -0.52 8.21 -7.75
C PRO A 274 -1.60 9.13 -8.32
N SER A 275 -1.21 10.35 -8.72
CA SER A 275 -2.09 11.41 -9.25
C SER A 275 -2.33 11.29 -10.76
N ARG A 276 -2.90 10.16 -11.17
CA ARG A 276 -3.07 9.80 -12.59
C ARG A 276 -4.37 9.09 -12.88
N ALA A 277 -4.67 8.91 -14.17
CA ALA A 277 -5.75 8.04 -14.61
C ALA A 277 -5.56 6.63 -14.05
N THR A 278 -6.66 6.03 -13.59
CA THR A 278 -6.59 4.76 -12.86
C THR A 278 -6.12 3.63 -13.77
N PRO A 279 -5.01 2.95 -13.43
CA PRO A 279 -4.52 1.83 -14.22
C PRO A 279 -5.44 0.62 -14.04
N ARG A 280 -5.44 -0.34 -14.98
CA ARG A 280 -6.10 -1.65 -14.78
C ARG A 280 -5.27 -2.48 -13.78
N TRP A 281 -5.93 -3.35 -13.02
CA TRP A 281 -5.29 -4.14 -11.95
C TRP A 281 -4.08 -4.96 -12.42
N GLN A 282 -4.13 -5.49 -13.64
CA GLN A 282 -3.01 -6.26 -14.21
C GLN A 282 -1.70 -5.47 -14.29
N TRP A 283 -1.74 -4.16 -14.53
CA TRP A 283 -0.54 -3.32 -14.70
C TRP A 283 0.12 -2.91 -13.38
N VAL A 284 -0.60 -3.02 -12.26
CA VAL A 284 -0.04 -2.74 -10.92
C VAL A 284 0.31 -4.02 -10.12
N SER A 285 -0.08 -5.19 -10.64
CA SER A 285 0.00 -6.45 -9.90
C SER A 285 1.41 -7.02 -9.81
N VAL A 286 2.23 -6.87 -10.86
CA VAL A 286 3.56 -7.49 -10.92
C VAL A 286 4.52 -6.83 -9.94
N GLY A 287 4.59 -5.51 -9.93
CA GLY A 287 5.35 -4.74 -8.96
C GLY A 287 4.83 -4.90 -7.53
N GLY A 288 3.51 -5.06 -7.35
CA GLY A 288 2.91 -5.39 -6.05
C GLY A 288 3.38 -6.76 -5.52
N LEU A 289 3.46 -7.75 -6.40
CA LEU A 289 3.96 -9.08 -6.08
C LEU A 289 5.45 -9.04 -5.70
N LEU A 290 6.26 -8.35 -6.51
CA LEU A 290 7.69 -8.17 -6.23
C LEU A 290 7.90 -7.47 -4.88
N ALA A 291 7.19 -6.36 -4.64
CA ALA A 291 7.29 -5.60 -3.40
C ALA A 291 6.90 -6.46 -2.19
N ALA A 292 5.82 -7.23 -2.26
CA ALA A 292 5.40 -8.11 -1.17
C ALA A 292 6.48 -9.17 -0.84
N PHE A 293 7.07 -9.82 -1.84
CA PHE A 293 8.13 -10.80 -1.64
C PHE A 293 9.41 -10.17 -1.07
N LEU A 294 9.87 -9.07 -1.66
CA LEU A 294 11.07 -8.37 -1.21
C LEU A 294 10.89 -7.78 0.19
N TRP A 295 9.68 -7.37 0.56
CA TRP A 295 9.41 -6.84 1.89
C TRP A 295 9.51 -7.92 2.96
N LEU A 296 8.96 -9.11 2.70
CA LEU A 296 9.10 -10.26 3.59
C LEU A 296 10.55 -10.73 3.67
N ALA A 297 11.22 -10.88 2.53
CA ALA A 297 12.61 -11.30 2.46
C ALA A 297 13.54 -10.29 3.15
N GLY A 298 13.33 -9.00 2.91
CA GLY A 298 14.09 -7.92 3.51
C GLY A 298 13.84 -7.80 5.02
N SER A 299 12.59 -7.98 5.48
CA SER A 299 12.29 -8.02 6.92
C SER A 299 12.97 -9.20 7.60
N ALA A 300 12.94 -10.39 6.99
CA ALA A 300 13.65 -11.56 7.50
C ALA A 300 15.18 -11.36 7.51
N ALA A 301 15.73 -10.79 6.44
CA ALA A 301 17.16 -10.50 6.32
C ALA A 301 17.62 -9.47 7.38
N LEU A 302 16.82 -8.43 7.61
CA LEU A 302 17.11 -7.42 8.62
C LEU A 302 17.01 -7.99 10.04
N SER A 303 16.00 -8.82 10.32
CA SER A 303 15.89 -9.56 11.58
C SER A 303 17.10 -10.48 11.82
N PHE A 304 17.55 -11.19 10.78
CA PHE A 304 18.76 -12.01 10.86
C PHE A 304 20.02 -11.16 11.09
N TYR A 305 20.18 -10.05 10.38
CA TYR A 305 21.31 -9.13 10.54
C TYR A 305 21.40 -8.61 11.98
N PHE A 306 20.30 -8.12 12.51
CA PHE A 306 20.31 -7.57 13.86
C PHE A 306 20.51 -8.64 14.95
N SER A 307 20.00 -9.84 14.74
CA SER A 307 20.15 -10.92 15.73
C SER A 307 21.56 -11.52 15.78
N ASN A 308 22.34 -11.42 14.70
CA ASN A 308 23.62 -12.16 14.56
C ASN A 308 24.86 -11.26 14.49
N PHE A 309 24.77 -10.12 13.81
CA PHE A 309 25.94 -9.27 13.52
C PHE A 309 25.93 -7.97 14.32
N ALA A 310 24.75 -7.54 14.74
CA ALA A 310 24.58 -6.28 15.43
C ALA A 310 24.59 -6.45 16.94
N ASN A 311 25.74 -6.19 17.58
CA ASN A 311 25.72 -5.69 18.96
C ASN A 311 25.27 -4.21 18.98
N TYR A 312 24.21 -3.87 18.23
CA TYR A 312 23.77 -2.48 18.01
C TYR A 312 23.41 -1.79 19.32
N SER A 313 22.78 -2.53 20.25
CA SER A 313 22.49 -2.03 21.60
C SER A 313 23.76 -1.71 22.39
N ALA A 314 24.87 -2.42 22.15
CA ALA A 314 26.14 -2.14 22.83
C ALA A 314 26.84 -0.90 22.27
N THR A 315 26.73 -0.65 20.95
CA THR A 315 27.36 0.50 20.29
C THR A 315 26.54 1.78 20.41
N TYR A 316 25.21 1.70 20.29
CA TYR A 316 24.32 2.85 20.21
C TYR A 316 23.38 3.02 21.41
N GLY A 317 23.38 2.08 22.36
CA GLY A 317 22.56 2.16 23.57
C GLY A 317 21.07 2.33 23.25
N SER A 318 20.44 3.33 23.87
CA SER A 318 19.02 3.66 23.68
C SER A 318 18.68 4.13 22.25
N LEU A 319 19.65 4.62 21.48
CA LEU A 319 19.44 5.04 20.09
C LEU A 319 19.26 3.86 19.13
N ALA A 320 19.70 2.65 19.53
CA ALA A 320 19.63 1.47 18.68
C ALA A 320 18.20 1.16 18.21
N ALA A 321 17.20 1.37 19.07
CA ALA A 321 15.80 1.12 18.74
C ALA A 321 15.27 2.09 17.68
N GLY A 322 15.60 3.38 17.80
CA GLY A 322 15.23 4.39 16.81
C GLY A 322 15.88 4.13 15.46
N ILE A 323 17.17 3.78 15.46
CA ILE A 323 17.91 3.43 14.23
C ILE A 323 17.31 2.17 13.58
N GLY A 324 17.03 1.12 14.37
CA GLY A 324 16.40 -0.11 13.87
C GLY A 324 15.06 0.15 13.22
N LEU A 325 14.19 0.95 13.85
CA LEU A 325 12.91 1.36 13.28
C LEU A 325 13.09 2.16 11.98
N MET A 326 14.00 3.14 11.96
CA MET A 326 14.29 3.94 10.76
C MET A 326 14.79 3.07 9.61
N THR A 327 15.70 2.13 9.87
CA THR A 327 16.23 1.21 8.85
C THR A 327 15.14 0.30 8.30
N TRP A 328 14.26 -0.24 9.16
CA TRP A 328 13.16 -1.09 8.70
C TRP A 328 12.11 -0.31 7.90
N LEU A 329 11.76 0.91 8.33
CA LEU A 329 10.87 1.79 7.57
C LEU A 329 11.49 2.20 6.23
N TRP A 330 12.79 2.49 6.20
CA TRP A 330 13.53 2.85 4.99
C TRP A 330 13.57 1.71 3.99
N LEU A 331 13.88 0.50 4.45
CA LEU A 331 13.82 -0.72 3.65
C LEU A 331 12.40 -0.92 3.09
N SER A 332 11.38 -0.77 3.95
CA SER A 332 9.98 -0.94 3.56
C SER A 332 9.56 0.06 2.48
N ALA A 333 9.85 1.34 2.67
CA ALA A 333 9.57 2.38 1.69
C ALA A 333 10.33 2.13 0.38
N SER A 334 11.61 1.76 0.44
CA SER A 334 12.43 1.47 -0.74
C SER A 334 11.86 0.32 -1.56
N VAL A 335 11.43 -0.77 -0.91
CA VAL A 335 10.83 -1.93 -1.59
C VAL A 335 9.47 -1.58 -2.21
N ILE A 336 8.64 -0.79 -1.51
CA ILE A 336 7.36 -0.32 -2.03
C ILE A 336 7.58 0.58 -3.25
N LEU A 337 8.55 1.49 -3.22
CA LEU A 337 8.85 2.35 -4.37
C LEU A 337 9.45 1.55 -5.53
N LEU A 338 10.32 0.57 -5.27
CA LEU A 338 10.84 -0.32 -6.30
C LEU A 338 9.73 -1.09 -7.02
N GLY A 339 8.70 -1.55 -6.29
CA GLY A 339 7.53 -2.16 -6.91
C GLY A 339 6.71 -1.18 -7.74
N ALA A 340 6.64 0.09 -7.34
CA ALA A 340 5.99 1.13 -8.13
C ALA A 340 6.77 1.41 -9.42
N GLU A 341 8.10 1.52 -9.34
CA GLU A 341 9.02 1.71 -10.47
C GLU A 341 8.98 0.55 -11.47
N LEU A 342 8.82 -0.67 -10.98
CA LEU A 342 8.63 -1.80 -11.89
C LEU A 342 7.28 -1.70 -12.60
N ASN A 343 6.21 -1.29 -11.89
CA ASN A 343 4.89 -1.14 -12.49
C ASN A 343 4.85 0.00 -13.51
N SER A 344 5.48 1.14 -13.23
CA SER A 344 5.60 2.27 -14.16
C SER A 344 6.26 1.80 -15.46
N GLU A 345 7.37 1.07 -15.36
CA GLU A 345 8.13 0.64 -16.53
C GLU A 345 7.48 -0.51 -17.32
N ILE A 346 6.75 -1.41 -16.65
CA ILE A 346 5.92 -2.43 -17.33
C ILE A 346 4.82 -1.73 -18.15
N GLU A 347 4.20 -0.69 -17.60
CA GLU A 347 3.18 0.08 -18.29
C GLU A 347 3.76 0.88 -19.46
N HIS A 348 4.91 1.52 -19.25
CA HIS A 348 5.65 2.28 -20.25
C HIS A 348 6.13 1.42 -21.44
N GLN A 349 6.10 0.08 -21.30
CA GLN A 349 6.44 -0.84 -22.38
C GLN A 349 5.33 -0.94 -23.45
N THR A 350 4.05 -0.76 -23.10
CA THR A 350 2.92 -0.99 -24.00
C THR A 350 2.39 0.30 -24.63
N ALA A 351 2.06 0.24 -25.92
CA ALA A 351 1.34 1.29 -26.62
C ALA A 351 -0.19 1.15 -26.45
N ARG A 352 -0.69 0.04 -25.89
CA ARG A 352 -2.11 -0.14 -25.60
C ARG A 352 -2.49 0.62 -24.34
N ASP A 353 -3.72 1.13 -24.33
CA ASP A 353 -4.24 1.85 -23.16
C ASP A 353 -4.37 0.91 -21.96
N SER A 354 -3.52 1.16 -20.98
CA SER A 354 -3.40 0.47 -19.70
C SER A 354 -4.38 1.00 -18.64
N THR A 355 -5.05 2.12 -18.91
CA THR A 355 -5.97 2.78 -17.98
C THR A 355 -7.40 2.20 -18.07
N THR A 356 -8.25 2.56 -17.12
CA THR A 356 -9.66 2.19 -17.15
C THR A 356 -10.53 3.20 -17.90
N GLY A 357 -11.62 2.72 -18.52
CA GLY A 357 -12.50 3.52 -19.34
C GLY A 357 -12.40 3.18 -20.83
N PRO A 358 -12.98 4.01 -21.72
CA PRO A 358 -12.84 3.87 -23.17
C PRO A 358 -11.37 3.99 -23.60
N GLU A 359 -10.93 3.19 -24.58
CA GLU A 359 -9.55 3.26 -25.10
C GLU A 359 -9.25 4.65 -25.66
N ARG A 360 -8.10 5.22 -25.26
CA ARG A 360 -7.60 6.51 -25.72
C ARG A 360 -6.23 6.38 -26.41
N PRO A 361 -5.92 7.26 -27.38
CA PRO A 361 -4.60 7.31 -27.98
C PRO A 361 -3.53 7.74 -26.97
N LEU A 362 -2.26 7.50 -27.29
CA LEU A 362 -1.11 8.02 -26.55
C LEU A 362 -1.21 9.56 -26.42
N GLY A 363 -0.82 10.12 -25.28
CA GLY A 363 -0.88 11.55 -24.97
C GLY A 363 -2.24 12.05 -24.43
N ALA A 364 -3.26 11.20 -24.33
CA ALA A 364 -4.62 11.58 -23.94
C ALA A 364 -5.23 10.72 -22.82
N ARG A 365 -4.47 9.80 -22.23
CA ARG A 365 -4.92 8.86 -21.19
C ARG A 365 -4.89 9.53 -19.82
N GLY A 366 -4.05 10.54 -19.62
CA GLY A 366 -3.92 11.26 -18.35
C GLY A 366 -3.06 10.50 -17.35
N ALA A 367 -2.05 9.79 -17.85
CA ALA A 367 -1.05 9.08 -17.07
C ALA A 367 0.24 9.00 -17.89
N GLU A 368 1.36 9.53 -17.38
CA GLU A 368 2.62 9.72 -18.13
C GLU A 368 3.09 8.41 -18.77
N MET A 369 3.26 7.37 -17.95
CA MET A 369 3.69 6.03 -18.39
C MET A 369 2.71 5.33 -19.32
N ALA A 370 1.43 5.74 -19.34
CA ALA A 370 0.47 5.24 -20.30
C ALA A 370 0.45 6.09 -21.58
N ASP A 371 0.89 7.34 -21.53
CA ASP A 371 0.84 8.32 -22.62
C ASP A 371 2.10 8.32 -23.47
N THR A 372 3.20 7.77 -22.97
CA THR A 372 4.48 7.62 -23.66
C THR A 372 4.87 6.15 -23.81
N VAL A 373 5.95 5.89 -24.57
CA VAL A 373 6.50 4.54 -24.78
C VAL A 373 8.00 4.54 -24.52
N GLY A 374 8.44 3.65 -23.64
CA GLY A 374 9.81 3.59 -23.13
C GLY A 374 10.79 3.10 -24.18
N ALA A 375 12.02 3.63 -24.14
CA ALA A 375 13.06 3.29 -25.10
C ALA A 375 13.44 1.80 -25.02
N ALA A 376 13.69 1.19 -26.18
CA ALA A 376 14.28 -0.15 -26.26
C ALA A 376 15.76 -0.08 -25.85
N GLN A 377 16.23 -1.10 -25.13
CA GLN A 377 17.63 -1.26 -24.77
C GLN A 377 18.23 -2.39 -25.62
N GLY A 378 19.47 -2.17 -26.10
CA GLY A 378 20.19 -3.09 -27.01
C GLY A 378 20.52 -4.42 -26.36
#